data_AF-A0A482XD31-F1
#
_entry.id   AF-A0A482XD31-F1
#
_cell.length_a   1.000
_cell.length_b   1.000
_cell.length_c   1.000
_cell.angle_alpha   90.00
_cell.angle_beta   90.00
_cell.angle_gamma   90.00
#
_symmetry.space_group_name_H-M   'P 1'
#
loop_
_entity.id
_entity.type
_entity.pdbx_description
1 polymer ?
#
loop_
_entity_poly.entity_id
_entity_poly.type
_entity_poly.pdbx_seq_one_letter_code
_entity_poly.pdbx_strand_id
1 'polypeptide(L)'
;MKIPTPGLFPTGDYRKDGLALFTKLIRTKNIEGMQGEPPRLHSKSDKKLKLTKCLTTLDLTSLGVGSCVGTGMYLVAGMVAKNVAGPGVVISFIIAAIASIFSGACYAEFGVRVPHTTGSAYMYSYVTVGEFVAFVIGWNMVLEYLIGTSACACALSACFDALTDGAISSLVTESVGTFFGRPPDFLAFVITLLMMLLMAAGVKKSLVFNNILNAINLSAWVFVMTAGMFYVNTANWSEHKGFLPYGWSGSTFCLALIIPVR
;
A
#
# COMPACT_ATOMS: atom_id res chain seq x y z
N MET A 1 -43.83 50.86 32.74
CA MET A 1 -42.51 51.01 32.09
C MET A 1 -41.43 50.68 33.11
N LYS A 2 -40.88 49.45 33.10
CA LYS A 2 -39.69 49.05 33.86
C LYS A 2 -39.21 47.65 33.39
N ILE A 3 -38.06 47.65 32.70
CA ILE A 3 -36.91 46.71 32.69
C ILE A 3 -37.16 45.18 32.77
N PRO A 4 -36.63 44.39 31.81
CA PRO A 4 -36.13 43.05 32.08
C PRO A 4 -34.64 43.09 32.48
N THR A 5 -34.32 42.50 33.62
CA THR A 5 -32.98 42.18 34.12
C THR A 5 -32.41 40.92 33.43
N PRO A 6 -31.07 40.75 33.39
CA PRO A 6 -30.39 39.72 32.62
C PRO A 6 -30.25 38.43 33.43
N GLY A 7 -30.52 37.29 32.80
CA GLY A 7 -30.19 35.97 33.30
C GLY A 7 -30.36 35.00 32.12
N LEU A 8 -29.53 33.98 31.92
CA LEU A 8 -28.44 33.43 32.68
C LEU A 8 -27.75 32.54 31.63
N PHE A 9 -26.48 32.78 31.32
CA PHE A 9 -25.72 31.89 30.44
C PHE A 9 -25.81 30.46 30.99
N PRO A 10 -26.26 29.45 30.22
CA PRO A 10 -26.05 28.07 30.63
C PRO A 10 -24.57 27.75 30.42
N THR A 11 -23.76 28.03 31.43
CA THR A 11 -22.47 27.37 31.64
C THR A 11 -22.77 25.93 32.05
N GLY A 12 -22.94 25.06 31.06
CA GLY A 12 -23.31 23.67 31.27
C GLY A 12 -22.72 22.77 30.19
N ASP A 13 -21.60 22.12 30.54
CA ASP A 13 -21.31 20.73 30.18
C ASP A 13 -20.67 20.33 28.84
N TYR A 14 -19.88 21.20 28.20
CA TYR A 14 -19.02 20.78 27.07
C TYR A 14 -18.10 19.58 27.37
N ARG A 15 -17.73 19.36 28.63
CA ARG A 15 -16.86 18.24 29.05
C ARG A 15 -17.61 16.91 29.10
N LYS A 16 -18.90 16.89 29.44
CA LYS A 16 -19.72 15.65 29.44
C LYS A 16 -20.18 15.28 28.05
N ASP A 17 -20.47 16.25 27.18
CA ASP A 17 -20.78 15.99 25.77
C ASP A 17 -19.54 15.50 25.00
N GLY A 18 -18.36 16.07 25.29
CA GLY A 18 -17.08 15.57 24.80
C GLY A 18 -16.79 14.14 25.28
N LEU A 19 -17.01 13.84 26.57
CA LEU A 19 -16.88 12.48 27.09
C LEU A 19 -17.90 11.51 26.50
N ALA A 20 -19.13 11.96 26.24
CA ALA A 20 -20.20 11.17 25.65
C ALA A 20 -19.95 10.88 24.16
N LEU A 21 -19.37 11.84 23.42
CA LEU A 21 -18.88 11.62 22.06
C LEU A 21 -17.67 10.69 22.03
N PHE A 22 -16.68 10.88 22.93
CA PHE A 22 -15.55 9.95 23.06
C PHE A 22 -16.02 8.55 23.47
N THR A 23 -17.00 8.43 24.36
CA THR A 23 -17.58 7.14 24.77
C THR A 23 -18.41 6.54 23.64
N LYS A 24 -19.09 7.34 22.80
CA LYS A 24 -19.74 6.88 21.57
C LYS A 24 -18.73 6.44 20.50
N LEU A 25 -17.58 7.12 20.39
CA LEU A 25 -16.43 6.79 19.54
C LEU A 25 -15.58 5.62 20.09
N ILE A 26 -15.80 5.23 21.34
CA ILE A 26 -15.20 4.05 21.99
C ILE A 26 -16.19 2.88 21.99
N ARG A 27 -17.47 3.14 21.71
CA ARG A 27 -18.50 2.11 21.67
C ARG A 27 -18.35 1.34 20.37
N THR A 28 -17.58 0.26 20.42
CA THR A 28 -17.60 -0.82 19.43
C THR A 28 -19.06 -1.12 19.09
N LYS A 29 -19.46 -0.77 17.87
CA LYS A 29 -20.75 -1.18 17.35
C LYS A 29 -20.74 -2.71 17.40
N ASN A 30 -21.64 -3.26 18.22
CA ASN A 30 -21.68 -4.68 18.53
C ASN A 30 -21.78 -5.49 17.23
N ILE A 31 -20.88 -6.45 17.07
CA ILE A 31 -20.69 -7.26 15.86
C ILE A 31 -21.87 -8.23 15.65
N GLU A 32 -22.77 -8.36 16.62
CA GLU A 32 -24.02 -9.11 16.50
C GLU A 32 -24.94 -8.63 15.36
N GLY A 33 -24.72 -7.43 14.81
CA GLY A 33 -25.43 -6.96 13.60
C GLY A 33 -24.80 -7.38 12.26
N MET A 34 -23.58 -7.93 12.25
CA MET A 34 -22.87 -8.38 11.03
C MET A 34 -22.54 -9.88 11.04
N GLN A 35 -22.47 -10.50 12.22
CA GLN A 35 -22.47 -11.96 12.39
C GLN A 35 -23.91 -12.43 12.39
N GLY A 36 -24.26 -13.29 11.42
CA GLY A 36 -25.63 -13.72 11.20
C GLY A 36 -26.28 -14.30 12.46
N GLU A 37 -27.50 -13.85 12.74
CA GLU A 37 -28.44 -14.65 13.52
C GLU A 37 -28.50 -16.09 12.95
N PRO A 38 -28.56 -17.13 13.81
CA PRO A 38 -28.92 -18.48 13.35
C PRO A 38 -30.30 -18.41 12.66
N PRO A 39 -30.58 -19.27 11.67
CA PRO A 39 -31.60 -19.02 10.67
C PRO A 39 -32.99 -18.97 11.31
N ARG A 40 -33.45 -17.76 11.64
CA ARG A 40 -34.86 -17.50 11.93
C ARG A 40 -35.51 -17.12 10.62
N LEU A 41 -36.33 -18.06 10.18
CA LEU A 41 -37.20 -18.01 9.03
C LEU A 41 -38.08 -16.75 9.09
N HIS A 42 -37.69 -15.63 8.45
CA HIS A 42 -38.64 -14.70 7.84
C HIS A 42 -37.99 -13.63 6.92
N SER A 43 -38.34 -13.76 5.64
CA SER A 43 -38.59 -12.74 4.61
C SER A 43 -37.75 -11.46 4.45
N LYS A 44 -37.21 -11.36 3.23
CA LYS A 44 -37.10 -10.19 2.33
C LYS A 44 -36.04 -9.11 2.64
N SER A 45 -35.02 -9.16 1.79
CA SER A 45 -34.23 -8.03 1.27
C SER A 45 -32.90 -7.70 1.95
N ASP A 46 -32.00 -8.68 2.00
CA ASP A 46 -30.56 -8.39 1.88
C ASP A 46 -29.95 -9.32 0.83
N LYS A 47 -29.73 -8.78 -0.37
CA LYS A 47 -28.85 -9.41 -1.35
C LYS A 47 -27.43 -9.31 -0.80
N LYS A 48 -27.01 -10.21 0.11
CA LYS A 48 -25.58 -10.52 0.22
C LYS A 48 -25.18 -10.98 -1.19
N LEU A 49 -24.50 -10.12 -1.94
CA LEU A 49 -23.90 -10.43 -3.23
C LEU A 49 -23.10 -11.71 -3.02
N LYS A 50 -23.67 -12.84 -3.43
CA LYS A 50 -23.03 -14.15 -3.36
C LYS A 50 -21.99 -14.12 -4.47
N LEU A 51 -20.85 -13.51 -4.18
CA LEU A 51 -19.70 -13.48 -5.08
C LEU A 51 -19.35 -14.95 -5.34
N THR A 52 -19.49 -15.38 -6.59
CA THR A 52 -19.00 -16.70 -6.99
C THR A 52 -17.54 -16.76 -6.57
N LYS A 53 -17.19 -17.82 -5.82
CA LYS A 53 -15.83 -18.09 -5.41
C LYS A 53 -15.04 -18.49 -6.66
N CYS A 54 -14.60 -17.49 -7.42
CA CYS A 54 -13.87 -17.66 -8.68
C CYS A 54 -12.36 -17.76 -8.48
N LEU A 55 -11.86 -17.53 -7.26
CA LEU A 55 -10.43 -17.54 -6.97
C LEU A 55 -10.04 -18.82 -6.25
N THR A 56 -9.13 -19.56 -6.88
CA THR A 56 -8.41 -20.67 -6.26
C THR A 56 -7.36 -20.11 -5.29
N THR A 57 -6.90 -20.91 -4.34
CA THR A 57 -5.75 -20.57 -3.48
C THR A 57 -4.52 -20.17 -4.28
N LEU A 58 -4.26 -20.85 -5.40
CA LEU A 58 -3.15 -20.49 -6.30
C LEU A 58 -3.37 -19.13 -6.98
N ASP A 59 -4.61 -18.79 -7.36
CA ASP A 59 -4.92 -17.48 -7.93
C ASP A 59 -4.71 -16.37 -6.89
N LEU A 60 -5.14 -16.59 -5.64
CA LEU A 60 -4.91 -15.66 -4.53
C LEU A 60 -3.42 -15.47 -4.23
N THR A 61 -2.63 -16.55 -4.21
CA THR A 61 -1.18 -16.46 -4.03
C THR A 61 -0.52 -15.73 -5.18
N SER A 62 -0.90 -16.03 -6.43
CA SER A 62 -0.41 -15.33 -7.61
C SER A 62 -0.73 -13.83 -7.52
N LEU A 63 -1.96 -13.46 -7.19
CA LEU A 63 -2.36 -12.06 -7.02
C LEU A 63 -1.52 -11.34 -5.94
N GLY A 64 -1.25 -12.00 -4.81
CA GLY A 64 -0.41 -11.44 -3.75
C GLY A 64 1.07 -11.30 -4.15
N VAL A 65 1.63 -12.29 -4.86
CA VAL A 65 3.00 -12.20 -5.39
C VAL A 65 3.09 -11.09 -6.42
N GLY A 66 2.09 -10.95 -7.30
CA GLY A 66 2.08 -9.90 -8.31
C GLY A 66 1.95 -8.49 -7.77
N SER A 67 1.19 -8.30 -6.68
CA SER A 67 1.18 -7.00 -6.00
C SER A 67 2.53 -6.66 -5.35
N CYS A 68 3.32 -7.67 -4.98
CA CYS A 68 4.65 -7.47 -4.38
C CYS A 68 5.77 -7.26 -5.42
N VAL A 69 5.67 -7.92 -6.57
CA VAL A 69 6.66 -7.91 -7.67
C VAL A 69 6.22 -6.91 -8.74
N GLY A 70 6.24 -5.63 -8.38
CA GLY A 70 5.95 -4.53 -9.29
C GLY A 70 7.19 -3.74 -9.70
N THR A 71 6.99 -2.68 -10.49
CA THR A 71 8.04 -1.71 -10.91
C THR A 71 8.82 -1.16 -9.70
N GLY A 72 8.16 -1.02 -8.55
CA GLY A 72 8.77 -0.59 -7.30
C GLY A 72 9.93 -1.49 -6.86
N MET A 73 9.84 -2.81 -7.03
CA MET A 73 10.94 -3.70 -6.63
C MET A 73 12.20 -3.45 -7.45
N TYR A 74 12.07 -3.28 -8.78
CA TYR A 74 13.20 -3.05 -9.66
C TYR A 74 13.86 -1.69 -9.41
N LEU A 75 13.05 -0.64 -9.25
CA LEU A 75 13.55 0.72 -9.06
C LEU A 75 14.13 0.92 -7.66
N VAL A 76 13.40 0.48 -6.61
CA VAL A 76 13.85 0.63 -5.22
C VAL A 76 15.10 -0.20 -4.97
N ALA A 77 15.17 -1.45 -5.45
CA ALA A 77 16.38 -2.25 -5.29
C ALA A 77 17.60 -1.58 -5.94
N GLY A 78 17.46 -1.03 -7.15
CA GLY A 78 18.53 -0.28 -7.83
C GLY A 78 18.92 1.00 -7.09
N MET A 79 17.94 1.81 -6.65
CA MET A 79 18.19 3.06 -5.93
C MET A 79 18.85 2.82 -4.58
N VAL A 80 18.39 1.82 -3.82
CA VAL A 80 18.93 1.48 -2.51
C VAL A 80 20.33 0.88 -2.62
N ALA A 81 20.56 0.00 -3.61
CA ALA A 81 21.89 -0.55 -3.87
C ALA A 81 22.89 0.55 -4.26
N LYS A 82 22.48 1.51 -5.10
CA LYS A 82 23.35 2.60 -5.57
C LYS A 82 23.61 3.68 -4.52
N ASN A 83 22.58 4.12 -3.80
CA ASN A 83 22.64 5.35 -3.00
C ASN A 83 22.74 5.14 -1.49
N VAL A 84 22.39 3.96 -0.97
CA VAL A 84 22.18 3.76 0.48
C VAL A 84 23.00 2.62 1.07
N ALA A 85 22.94 1.42 0.47
CA ALA A 85 23.43 0.20 1.13
C ALA A 85 24.67 -0.40 0.47
N GLY A 86 24.88 -0.20 -0.85
CA GLY A 86 25.95 -0.88 -1.58
C GLY A 86 25.79 -2.41 -1.55
N PRO A 87 26.88 -3.20 -1.54
CA PRO A 87 26.82 -4.67 -1.49
C PRO A 87 26.09 -5.21 -0.24
N GLY A 88 26.09 -4.44 0.86
CA GLY A 88 25.42 -4.78 2.13
C GLY A 88 23.90 -4.82 2.08
N VAL A 89 23.28 -4.43 0.95
CA VAL A 89 21.82 -4.46 0.75
C VAL A 89 21.20 -5.84 1.02
N VAL A 90 21.96 -6.91 0.79
CA VAL A 90 21.53 -8.29 1.00
C VAL A 90 21.17 -8.55 2.48
N ILE A 91 21.95 -8.02 3.42
CA ILE A 91 21.68 -8.19 4.86
C ILE A 91 20.36 -7.50 5.24
N SER A 92 20.16 -6.27 4.76
CA SER A 92 18.91 -5.53 5.00
C SER A 92 17.69 -6.26 4.43
N PHE A 93 17.80 -6.85 3.23
CA PHE A 93 16.72 -7.64 2.64
C PHE A 93 16.42 -8.92 3.42
N ILE A 94 17.43 -9.61 3.96
CA ILE A 94 17.23 -10.81 4.79
C ILE A 94 16.47 -10.46 6.07
N ILE A 95 16.87 -9.39 6.76
CA ILE A 95 16.21 -8.95 8.00
C ILE A 95 14.76 -8.52 7.70
N ALA A 96 14.55 -7.75 6.62
CA ALA A 96 13.21 -7.35 6.19
C ALA A 96 12.33 -8.57 5.82
N ALA A 97 12.89 -9.59 5.17
CA ALA A 97 12.18 -10.82 4.84
C ALA A 97 11.72 -11.58 6.10
N ILE A 98 12.59 -11.72 7.12
CA ILE A 98 12.24 -12.36 8.39
C ILE A 98 11.12 -11.58 9.10
N ALA A 99 11.22 -10.25 9.15
CA ALA A 99 10.18 -9.39 9.75
C ALA A 99 8.83 -9.50 9.00
N SER A 100 8.88 -9.58 7.67
CA SER A 100 7.70 -9.76 6.82
C SER A 100 7.04 -11.13 7.01
N ILE A 101 7.82 -12.20 7.17
CA ILE A 101 7.29 -13.55 7.47
C ILE A 101 6.55 -13.58 8.80
N PHE A 102 7.14 -12.98 9.85
CA PHE A 102 6.49 -12.92 11.16
C PHE A 102 5.19 -12.10 11.10
N SER A 103 5.21 -10.95 10.42
CA SER A 103 4.02 -10.12 10.20
C SER A 103 2.95 -10.89 9.40
N GLY A 104 3.34 -11.61 8.36
CA GLY A 104 2.46 -12.45 7.55
C GLY A 104 1.81 -13.58 8.34
N ALA A 105 2.56 -14.21 9.26
CA ALA A 105 2.02 -15.23 10.17
C ALA A 105 0.96 -14.65 11.10
N CYS A 106 1.18 -13.46 11.67
CA CYS A 106 0.17 -12.76 12.47
C CYS A 106 -1.10 -12.43 11.66
N TYR A 107 -0.95 -11.94 10.42
CA TYR A 107 -2.09 -11.67 9.54
C TYR A 107 -2.85 -12.95 9.15
N ALA A 108 -2.16 -14.07 8.95
CA ALA A 108 -2.79 -15.36 8.69
C ALA A 108 -3.66 -15.81 9.88
N GLU A 109 -3.18 -15.63 11.12
CA GLU A 109 -3.95 -15.93 12.33
C GLU A 109 -5.22 -15.08 12.44
N PHE A 110 -5.14 -13.77 12.14
CA PHE A 110 -6.31 -12.89 12.10
C PHE A 110 -7.29 -13.25 10.98
N GLY A 111 -6.79 -13.69 9.82
CA GLY A 111 -7.61 -14.12 8.70
C GLY A 111 -8.45 -15.37 8.98
N VAL A 112 -7.93 -16.31 9.79
CA VAL A 112 -8.69 -17.49 10.22
C VAL A 112 -9.75 -17.13 11.27
N ARG A 113 -9.48 -16.12 12.11
CA ARG A 113 -10.39 -15.68 13.18
C ARG A 113 -11.60 -14.89 12.68
N VAL A 114 -11.50 -14.20 11.54
CA VAL A 114 -12.59 -13.37 10.99
C VAL A 114 -12.89 -13.70 9.52
N PRO A 115 -13.39 -14.91 9.21
CA PRO A 115 -13.52 -15.40 7.84
C PRO A 115 -14.65 -14.73 7.02
N HIS A 116 -15.51 -13.93 7.65
CA HIS A 116 -16.75 -13.42 7.05
C HIS A 116 -16.76 -11.93 6.69
N THR A 117 -15.65 -11.22 6.86
CA THR A 117 -15.57 -9.79 6.54
C THR A 117 -14.54 -9.56 5.45
N THR A 118 -14.95 -8.95 4.32
CA THR A 118 -14.06 -8.40 3.30
C THR A 118 -13.39 -7.11 3.82
N GLY A 119 -12.70 -7.21 4.96
CA GLY A 119 -12.03 -6.11 5.62
C GLY A 119 -10.54 -6.37 5.71
N SER A 120 -9.73 -5.39 5.29
CA SER A 120 -8.27 -5.40 5.48
C SER A 120 -7.92 -5.09 6.96
N ALA A 121 -6.67 -4.72 7.24
CA ALA A 121 -6.15 -4.45 8.59
C ALA A 121 -7.06 -3.58 9.47
N TYR A 122 -7.76 -2.59 8.89
CA TYR A 122 -8.71 -1.72 9.61
C TYR A 122 -9.82 -2.51 10.34
N MET A 123 -10.32 -3.59 9.72
CA MET A 123 -11.43 -4.38 10.26
C MET A 123 -10.95 -5.26 11.42
N TYR A 124 -9.73 -5.79 11.33
CA TYR A 124 -9.12 -6.54 12.42
C TYR A 124 -8.88 -5.66 13.64
N SER A 125 -8.40 -4.44 13.45
CA SER A 125 -8.19 -3.48 14.55
C SER A 125 -9.49 -2.96 15.14
N TYR A 126 -10.54 -2.81 14.32
CA TYR A 126 -11.88 -2.43 14.81
C TYR A 126 -12.46 -3.47 15.77
N VAL A 127 -12.27 -4.76 15.47
CA VAL A 127 -12.78 -5.86 16.30
C VAL A 127 -11.94 -6.06 17.57
N THR A 128 -10.63 -5.80 17.54
CA THR A 128 -9.71 -6.16 18.63
C THR A 128 -9.36 -5.00 19.58
N VAL A 129 -9.22 -3.77 19.07
CA VAL A 129 -8.67 -2.63 19.84
C VAL A 129 -9.69 -1.52 20.05
N GLY A 130 -10.61 -1.32 19.11
CA GLY A 130 -11.68 -0.32 19.19
C GLY A 130 -11.66 0.69 18.04
N GLU A 131 -12.67 1.55 18.01
CA GLU A 131 -12.99 2.40 16.87
C GLU A 131 -11.96 3.52 16.63
N PHE A 132 -11.41 4.15 17.68
CA PHE A 132 -10.40 5.20 17.49
C PHE A 132 -9.11 4.69 16.82
N VAL A 133 -8.61 3.53 17.26
CA VAL A 133 -7.39 2.93 16.67
C VAL A 133 -7.68 2.44 15.24
N ALA A 134 -8.86 1.86 15.00
CA ALA A 134 -9.29 1.48 13.67
C ALA A 134 -9.43 2.68 12.71
N PHE A 135 -9.89 3.84 13.22
CA PHE A 135 -9.98 5.08 12.45
C PHE A 135 -8.60 5.58 12.01
N VAL A 136 -7.63 5.62 12.94
CA VAL A 136 -6.26 6.02 12.62
C VAL A 136 -5.62 5.07 11.60
N ILE A 137 -5.81 3.75 11.77
CA ILE A 137 -5.29 2.75 10.84
C ILE A 137 -5.96 2.86 9.47
N GLY A 138 -7.28 3.12 9.42
CA GLY A 138 -8.00 3.34 8.17
C GLY A 138 -7.44 4.54 7.39
N TRP A 139 -7.21 5.66 8.06
CA TRP A 139 -6.55 6.83 7.46
C TRP A 139 -5.11 6.58 7.05
N ASN A 140 -4.36 5.80 7.83
CA ASN A 140 -3.02 5.38 7.42
C ASN A 140 -3.05 4.56 6.13
N MET A 141 -3.95 3.56 6.03
CA MET A 141 -4.05 2.73 4.81
C MET A 141 -4.41 3.56 3.57
N VAL A 142 -5.31 4.55 3.70
CA VAL A 142 -5.66 5.43 2.57
C VAL A 142 -4.45 6.24 2.11
N LEU A 143 -3.69 6.83 3.05
CA LEU A 143 -2.48 7.58 2.73
C LEU A 143 -1.42 6.68 2.08
N GLU A 144 -1.25 5.47 2.59
CA GLU A 144 -0.31 4.49 2.06
C GLU A 144 -0.66 4.08 0.62
N TYR A 145 -1.94 3.78 0.34
CA TYR A 145 -2.39 3.50 -1.03
C TYR A 145 -2.21 4.70 -1.98
N LEU A 146 -2.40 5.93 -1.48
CA LEU A 146 -2.22 7.14 -2.28
C LEU A 146 -0.72 7.39 -2.60
N ILE A 147 0.16 7.20 -1.62
CA ILE A 147 1.62 7.30 -1.83
C ILE A 147 2.10 6.18 -2.75
N GLY A 148 1.61 4.94 -2.57
CA GLY A 148 1.98 3.80 -3.41
C GLY A 148 1.56 3.97 -4.87
N THR A 149 0.34 4.44 -5.12
CA THR A 149 -0.17 4.67 -6.48
C THR A 149 0.54 5.82 -7.18
N SER A 150 0.83 6.92 -6.46
CA SER A 150 1.62 8.04 -7.01
C SER A 150 3.06 7.64 -7.31
N ALA A 151 3.73 6.91 -6.39
CA ALA A 151 5.08 6.40 -6.62
C ALA A 151 5.15 5.45 -7.83
N CYS A 152 4.14 4.59 -8.00
CA CYS A 152 4.05 3.69 -9.15
C CYS A 152 3.88 4.46 -10.47
N ALA A 153 3.06 5.52 -10.47
CA ALA A 153 2.90 6.37 -11.64
C ALA A 153 4.20 7.11 -12.02
N CYS A 154 4.93 7.64 -11.04
CA CYS A 154 6.23 8.27 -11.27
C CYS A 154 7.26 7.26 -11.80
N ALA A 155 7.28 6.04 -11.25
CA ALA A 155 8.16 4.97 -11.71
C ALA A 155 7.87 4.57 -13.16
N LEU A 156 6.59 4.45 -13.53
CA LEU A 156 6.17 4.16 -14.89
C LEU A 156 6.52 5.32 -15.83
N SER A 157 6.33 6.56 -15.37
CA SER A 157 6.71 7.76 -16.11
C SER A 157 8.20 7.80 -16.42
N ALA A 158 9.05 7.53 -15.44
CA ALA A 158 10.50 7.45 -15.64
C ALA A 158 10.91 6.32 -16.59
N CYS A 159 10.21 5.18 -16.55
CA CYS A 159 10.46 4.07 -17.47
C CYS A 159 10.09 4.42 -18.91
N PHE A 160 8.94 5.07 -19.13
CA PHE A 160 8.55 5.55 -20.46
C PHE A 160 9.51 6.61 -20.99
N ASP A 161 9.93 7.55 -20.14
CA ASP A 161 10.88 8.58 -20.54
C ASP A 161 12.22 7.98 -20.98
N ALA A 162 12.73 7.00 -20.23
CA ALA A 162 13.94 6.26 -20.58
C ALA A 162 13.81 5.45 -21.88
N LEU A 163 12.62 4.93 -22.19
CA LEU A 163 12.36 4.20 -23.44
C LEU A 163 12.32 5.14 -24.66
N THR A 164 11.92 6.39 -24.47
CA THR A 164 11.87 7.43 -25.51
C THR A 164 13.11 8.31 -25.58
N ASP A 165 14.22 7.90 -24.93
CA ASP A 165 15.49 8.65 -24.89
C ASP A 165 15.33 10.10 -24.37
N GLY A 166 14.37 10.35 -23.48
CA GLY A 166 14.11 11.69 -22.93
C GLY A 166 13.40 12.67 -23.88
N ALA A 167 12.91 12.21 -25.04
CA ALA A 167 12.19 13.06 -26.00
C ALA A 167 10.88 13.64 -25.42
N ILE A 168 10.24 12.94 -24.47
CA ILE A 168 8.97 13.40 -23.87
C ILE A 168 9.22 14.40 -22.75
N SER A 169 10.20 14.14 -21.88
CA SER A 169 10.60 15.09 -20.83
C SER A 169 11.13 16.40 -21.40
N SER A 170 11.85 16.37 -22.53
CA SER A 170 12.32 17.58 -23.22
C SER A 170 11.18 18.42 -23.81
N LEU A 171 10.19 17.81 -24.48
CA LEU A 171 9.00 18.51 -25.00
C LEU A 171 8.12 19.11 -23.89
N VAL A 172 7.99 18.42 -22.74
CA VAL A 172 7.26 18.92 -21.57
C VAL A 172 8.00 20.06 -20.89
N THR A 173 9.34 19.97 -20.79
CA THR A 173 10.19 21.03 -20.24
C THR A 173 10.12 22.30 -21.10
N GLU A 174 10.07 22.14 -22.43
CA GLU A 174 9.99 23.25 -23.38
C GLU A 174 8.62 23.95 -23.39
N SER A 175 7.52 23.21 -23.13
CA SER A 175 6.16 23.76 -23.18
C SER A 175 5.64 24.35 -21.86
N VAL A 176 6.07 23.83 -20.71
CA VAL A 176 5.47 24.17 -19.39
C VAL A 176 6.42 25.00 -18.52
N GLY A 177 7.73 24.99 -18.81
CA GLY A 177 8.74 25.61 -17.97
C GLY A 177 8.94 24.90 -16.64
N THR A 178 10.11 25.11 -16.02
CA THR A 178 10.44 24.50 -14.72
C THR A 178 9.81 25.27 -13.57
N PHE A 179 8.72 24.76 -13.01
CA PHE A 179 8.27 25.19 -11.68
C PHE A 179 9.05 24.36 -10.63
N PHE A 180 9.88 25.02 -9.81
CA PHE A 180 10.70 24.39 -8.75
C PHE A 180 11.92 23.55 -9.20
N GLY A 181 12.62 23.96 -10.26
CA GLY A 181 13.93 23.36 -10.61
C GLY A 181 13.89 21.92 -11.14
N ARG A 182 12.70 21.35 -11.30
CA ARG A 182 12.43 20.08 -11.98
C ARG A 182 11.13 20.24 -12.78
N PRO A 183 11.06 19.79 -14.04
CA PRO A 183 9.81 19.89 -14.80
C PRO A 183 8.73 19.07 -14.09
N PRO A 184 7.50 19.59 -13.94
CA PRO A 184 6.40 18.80 -13.40
C PRO A 184 6.17 17.56 -14.28
N ASP A 185 6.07 16.38 -13.67
CA ASP A 185 5.88 15.09 -14.35
C ASP A 185 4.46 15.00 -14.96
N PHE A 186 4.20 15.77 -16.02
CA PHE A 186 2.91 15.80 -16.72
C PHE A 186 2.52 14.41 -17.26
N LEU A 187 3.51 13.60 -17.64
CA LEU A 187 3.29 12.24 -18.09
C LEU A 187 2.74 11.33 -16.97
N ALA A 188 3.23 11.46 -15.74
CA ALA A 188 2.67 10.75 -14.59
C ALA A 188 1.21 11.17 -14.32
N PHE A 189 0.89 12.46 -14.48
CA PHE A 189 -0.49 12.96 -14.37
C PHE A 189 -1.42 12.35 -15.43
N VAL A 190 -0.99 12.26 -16.68
CA VAL A 190 -1.78 11.63 -17.76
C VAL A 190 -1.98 10.14 -17.49
N ILE A 191 -0.93 9.43 -17.06
CA ILE A 191 -1.00 7.99 -16.73
C ILE A 191 -1.98 7.74 -15.58
N THR A 192 -1.93 8.53 -14.52
CA THR A 192 -2.83 8.38 -13.37
C THR A 192 -4.28 8.64 -13.75
N LEU A 193 -4.55 9.67 -14.57
CA LEU A 193 -5.89 9.97 -15.07
C LEU A 193 -6.43 8.84 -15.97
N LEU A 194 -5.58 8.29 -16.83
CA LEU A 194 -5.94 7.14 -17.66
C LEU A 194 -6.27 5.91 -16.81
N MET A 195 -5.47 5.62 -15.77
CA MET A 195 -5.76 4.51 -14.86
C MET A 195 -7.05 4.72 -14.06
N MET A 196 -7.33 5.94 -13.64
CA MET A 196 -8.60 6.28 -12.99
C MET A 196 -9.79 6.00 -13.92
N LEU A 197 -9.71 6.39 -15.20
CA LEU A 197 -10.74 6.12 -16.19
C LEU A 197 -10.92 4.63 -16.46
N LEU A 198 -9.82 3.86 -16.55
CA LEU A 198 -9.87 2.41 -16.71
C LEU A 198 -10.54 1.72 -15.51
N MET A 199 -10.24 2.16 -14.29
CA MET A 199 -10.90 1.65 -13.09
C MET A 199 -12.40 1.99 -13.10
N ALA A 200 -12.77 3.20 -13.51
CA ALA A 200 -14.16 3.62 -13.65
C ALA A 200 -14.91 2.82 -14.72
N ALA A 201 -14.24 2.39 -15.80
CA ALA A 201 -14.82 1.59 -16.87
C ALA A 201 -15.11 0.12 -16.46
N GLY A 202 -14.58 -0.34 -15.32
CA GLY A 202 -14.96 -1.61 -14.71
C GLY A 202 -14.68 -2.85 -15.57
N VAL A 203 -13.40 -3.18 -15.77
CA VAL A 203 -12.97 -4.32 -16.61
C VAL A 203 -13.44 -5.66 -16.02
N LYS A 204 -14.56 -6.19 -16.56
CA LYS A 204 -15.27 -7.38 -16.02
C LYS A 204 -14.58 -8.73 -16.22
N LYS A 205 -13.45 -8.82 -16.94
CA LYS A 205 -12.70 -10.06 -17.23
C LYS A 205 -11.30 -10.08 -16.61
N SER A 206 -11.09 -9.34 -15.53
CA SER A 206 -9.75 -8.99 -15.02
C SER A 206 -8.94 -10.16 -14.43
N LEU A 207 -9.54 -11.26 -13.96
CA LEU A 207 -8.80 -12.28 -13.20
C LEU A 207 -7.78 -13.07 -14.03
N VAL A 208 -8.19 -13.58 -15.21
CA VAL A 208 -7.28 -14.34 -16.09
C VAL A 208 -6.19 -13.42 -16.64
N PHE A 209 -6.57 -12.21 -17.05
CA PHE A 209 -5.62 -11.20 -17.53
C PHE A 209 -4.56 -10.87 -16.46
N ASN A 210 -4.99 -10.69 -15.20
CA ASN A 210 -4.07 -10.37 -14.11
C ASN A 210 -3.12 -11.54 -13.80
N ASN A 211 -3.60 -12.78 -13.85
CA ASN A 211 -2.74 -13.94 -13.63
C ASN A 211 -1.67 -14.08 -14.74
N ILE A 212 -2.04 -13.82 -16.00
CA ILE A 212 -1.08 -13.83 -17.12
C ILE A 212 -0.03 -12.73 -16.94
N LEU A 213 -0.45 -11.49 -16.62
CA LEU A 213 0.48 -10.38 -16.40
C LEU A 213 1.45 -10.68 -15.26
N ASN A 214 0.95 -11.26 -14.17
CA ASN A 214 1.82 -11.64 -13.06
C ASN A 214 2.80 -12.75 -13.45
N ALA A 215 2.36 -13.76 -14.20
CA ALA A 215 3.24 -14.82 -14.68
C ALA A 215 4.38 -14.26 -15.55
N ILE A 216 4.08 -13.28 -16.42
CA ILE A 216 5.09 -12.60 -17.23
C ILE A 216 6.07 -11.82 -16.34
N ASN A 217 5.58 -11.04 -15.37
CA ASN A 217 6.46 -10.30 -14.45
C ASN A 217 7.37 -11.22 -13.64
N LEU A 218 6.83 -12.33 -13.14
CA LEU A 218 7.62 -13.34 -12.42
C LEU A 218 8.70 -13.95 -13.33
N SER A 219 8.36 -14.24 -14.59
CA SER A 219 9.31 -14.79 -15.57
C SER A 219 10.45 -13.81 -15.86
N ALA A 220 10.16 -12.51 -15.98
CA ALA A 220 11.17 -11.47 -16.18
C ALA A 220 12.11 -11.37 -14.96
N TRP A 221 11.56 -11.47 -13.75
CA TRP A 221 12.36 -11.48 -12.53
C TRP A 221 13.31 -12.69 -12.45
N VAL A 222 12.81 -13.89 -12.75
CA VAL A 222 13.64 -15.11 -12.80
C VAL A 222 14.73 -14.97 -13.85
N PHE A 223 14.40 -14.46 -15.04
CA PHE A 223 15.37 -14.23 -16.11
C PHE A 223 16.49 -13.28 -15.67
N VAL A 224 16.15 -12.15 -15.04
CA VAL A 224 17.15 -11.20 -14.52
C VAL A 224 18.04 -11.84 -13.46
N MET A 225 17.50 -12.65 -12.56
CA MET A 225 18.30 -13.37 -11.56
C MET A 225 19.25 -14.39 -12.20
N THR A 226 18.77 -15.16 -13.17
CA THR A 226 19.60 -16.13 -13.90
C THR A 226 20.69 -15.45 -14.69
N ALA A 227 20.37 -14.41 -15.47
CA ALA A 227 21.35 -13.62 -16.21
C ALA A 227 22.35 -12.93 -15.28
N GLY A 228 21.87 -12.40 -14.16
CA GLY A 228 22.69 -11.77 -13.12
C GLY A 228 23.78 -12.71 -12.61
N MET A 229 23.44 -13.96 -12.29
CA MET A 229 24.43 -14.95 -11.83
C MET A 229 25.59 -15.18 -12.80
N PHE A 230 25.37 -15.09 -14.11
CA PHE A 230 26.42 -15.25 -15.11
C PHE A 230 27.34 -14.03 -15.26
N TYR A 231 26.87 -12.83 -14.89
CA TYR A 231 27.61 -11.57 -15.01
C TYR A 231 28.11 -11.01 -13.67
N VAL A 232 27.98 -11.76 -12.57
CA VAL A 232 28.49 -11.35 -11.25
C VAL A 232 30.01 -11.38 -11.25
N ASN A 233 30.61 -10.20 -11.08
CA ASN A 233 32.03 -10.06 -10.77
C ASN A 233 32.21 -9.82 -9.27
N THR A 234 32.85 -10.76 -8.57
CA THR A 234 33.07 -10.73 -7.12
C THR A 234 34.01 -9.61 -6.68
N ALA A 235 34.81 -9.04 -7.60
CA ALA A 235 35.65 -7.87 -7.31
C ALA A 235 34.82 -6.63 -6.92
N ASN A 236 33.65 -6.45 -7.53
CA ASN A 236 32.73 -5.33 -7.21
C ASN A 236 32.22 -5.34 -5.76
N TRP A 237 32.30 -6.48 -5.07
CA TRP A 237 31.84 -6.62 -3.69
C TRP A 237 32.88 -6.18 -2.66
N SER A 238 34.16 -6.12 -3.05
CA SER A 238 35.28 -5.82 -2.15
C SER A 238 36.00 -4.51 -2.48
N GLU A 239 36.02 -4.09 -3.74
CA GLU A 239 36.93 -3.04 -4.24
C GLU A 239 36.40 -1.62 -4.07
N HIS A 240 35.08 -1.42 -3.95
CA HIS A 240 34.45 -0.11 -3.70
C HIS A 240 34.13 0.10 -2.21
N LYS A 241 35.17 0.34 -1.39
CA LYS A 241 35.10 0.67 0.06
C LYS A 241 34.61 -0.45 0.99
N GLY A 242 34.71 -1.72 0.56
CA GLY A 242 34.30 -2.89 1.34
C GLY A 242 32.80 -3.19 1.27
N PHE A 243 32.35 -4.25 1.97
CA PHE A 243 30.97 -4.75 1.90
C PHE A 243 29.92 -3.78 2.49
N LEU A 244 30.35 -2.82 3.33
CA LEU A 244 29.51 -1.84 4.02
C LEU A 244 30.03 -0.40 3.81
N PRO A 245 29.90 0.17 2.60
CA PRO A 245 30.42 1.50 2.29
C PRO A 245 29.77 2.63 3.12
N TYR A 246 28.57 2.38 3.66
CA TYR A 246 27.80 3.34 4.48
C TYR A 246 27.66 2.91 5.95
N GLY A 247 28.33 1.83 6.38
CA GLY A 247 28.25 1.31 7.75
C GLY A 247 26.86 0.81 8.18
N TRP A 248 26.68 0.54 9.47
CA TRP A 248 25.42 0.01 10.04
C TRP A 248 24.25 1.00 9.89
N SER A 249 24.52 2.31 9.91
CA SER A 249 23.49 3.34 9.72
C SER A 249 22.85 3.27 8.34
N GLY A 250 23.63 2.99 7.29
CA GLY A 250 23.12 2.75 5.94
C GLY A 250 22.19 1.53 5.87
N SER A 251 22.56 0.44 6.56
CA SER A 251 21.75 -0.78 6.63
C SER A 251 20.41 -0.57 7.36
N THR A 252 20.39 0.22 8.43
CA THR A 252 19.16 0.57 9.16
C THR A 252 18.26 1.52 8.38
N PHE A 253 18.84 2.52 7.71
CA PHE A 253 18.08 3.44 6.85
C PHE A 253 17.48 2.71 5.63
N CYS A 254 18.24 1.79 5.03
CA CYS A 254 17.75 0.87 4.01
C CYS A 254 16.56 0.05 4.52
N LEU A 255 16.65 -0.51 5.74
CA LEU A 255 15.54 -1.24 6.37
C LEU A 255 14.29 -0.37 6.52
N ALA A 256 14.47 0.88 6.98
CA ALA A 256 13.42 1.85 7.15
C ALA A 256 12.79 2.33 5.83
N LEU A 257 13.45 2.16 4.68
CA LEU A 257 12.87 2.42 3.36
C LEU A 257 12.14 1.22 2.78
N ILE A 258 12.53 0.00 3.14
CA ILE A 258 11.94 -1.24 2.62
C ILE A 258 10.64 -1.59 3.36
N ILE A 259 10.61 -1.40 4.68
CA ILE A 259 9.51 -1.87 5.54
C ILE A 259 8.21 -1.04 5.38
N PRO A 260 8.21 0.31 5.32
CA PRO A 260 6.96 1.09 5.29
C PRO A 260 6.36 1.26 3.88
N VAL A 261 7.00 0.73 2.84
CA VAL A 261 6.50 0.84 1.45
C VAL A 261 5.70 -0.41 1.05
N ARG A 262 5.27 -1.23 2.02
CA ARG A 262 4.53 -2.47 1.80
C ARG A 262 3.43 -2.73 2.79
#